data_AF-A0A955KDX6-F1
#
_entry.id   AF-A0A955KDX6-F1
#
_cell.length_a   1.000
_cell.length_b   1.000
_cell.length_c   1.000
_cell.angle_alpha   90.00
_cell.angle_beta   90.00
_cell.angle_gamma   90.00
#
_symmetry.space_group_name_H-M   'P 1'
#
loop_
_entity.id
_entity.type
_entity.pdbx_description
1 polymer ?
#
loop_
_entity_poly.entity_id
_entity_poly.type
_entity_poly.pdbx_seq_one_letter_code
_entity_poly.pdbx_strand_id
1 'polypeptide(L)'
;QSKSLLIAIAAFAVTATGVHAYGGPNILSRAGLSEKQVIAIQEAQQLKATGNDTAARDRLAEAGITEETLKSIHRAAKAVKVEMREALKDGDYEAFKKAVADGPLSDVVVSEDDFKKFRQAHDLRLNGEWAEAADILEELGVDVDKKHFYQKGLKKGFMSHLSEDQRSALQVAKQANDRATMQAIMDEAGLDFGHRFGHRGE
;
A
#
# COMPACT_ATOMS: atom_id res chain seq x y z
N GLN A 1 8.32 29.47 -7.24
CA GLN A 1 7.99 28.14 -6.67
C GLN A 1 8.40 27.07 -7.67
N SER A 2 9.13 26.05 -7.24
CA SER A 2 9.69 25.01 -8.10
C SER A 2 8.61 24.00 -8.54
N LYS A 3 8.52 23.72 -9.84
CA LYS A 3 7.59 22.73 -10.43
C LYS A 3 7.73 21.33 -9.79
N SER A 4 8.92 21.01 -9.28
CA SER A 4 9.25 19.80 -8.53
C SER A 4 8.48 19.68 -7.21
N LEU A 5 8.28 20.80 -6.48
CA LEU A 5 7.49 20.83 -5.25
C LEU A 5 6.00 20.55 -5.55
N LEU A 6 5.47 21.10 -6.64
CA LEU A 6 4.09 20.87 -7.07
C LEU A 6 3.84 19.40 -7.46
N ILE A 7 4.82 18.75 -8.10
CA ILE A 7 4.75 17.33 -8.46
C ILE A 7 4.84 16.43 -7.21
N ALA A 8 5.73 16.73 -6.26
CA ALA A 8 5.86 15.97 -5.02
C ALA A 8 4.60 16.04 -4.15
N ILE A 9 3.96 17.22 -4.07
CA ILE A 9 2.69 17.43 -3.37
C ILE A 9 1.54 16.68 -4.07
N ALA A 10 1.52 16.64 -5.40
CA ALA A 10 0.53 15.87 -6.15
C ALA A 10 0.69 14.34 -5.95
N ALA A 11 1.92 13.83 -5.83
CA ALA A 11 2.16 12.40 -5.56
C ALA A 11 1.72 11.98 -4.14
N PHE A 12 1.86 12.86 -3.15
CA PHE A 12 1.27 12.68 -1.83
C PHE A 12 -0.27 12.77 -1.87
N ALA A 13 -0.82 13.55 -2.82
CA ALA A 13 -2.26 13.70 -2.97
C ALA A 13 -2.96 12.45 -3.51
N VAL A 14 -2.34 11.72 -4.44
CA VAL A 14 -2.93 10.56 -5.14
C VAL A 14 -2.97 9.27 -4.31
N THR A 15 -2.23 9.19 -3.20
CA THR A 15 -2.26 7.99 -2.34
C THR A 15 -3.34 8.02 -1.25
N ALA A 16 -4.12 9.10 -1.12
CA ALA A 16 -4.96 9.37 0.05
C ALA A 16 -6.31 8.64 0.15
N THR A 17 -6.76 7.90 -0.87
CA THR A 17 -8.04 7.16 -0.80
C THR A 17 -7.98 5.87 0.02
N GLY A 18 -6.92 5.66 0.83
CA GLY A 18 -6.84 4.54 1.78
C GLY A 18 -5.92 4.79 2.99
N VAL A 19 -5.77 6.04 3.47
CA VAL A 19 -4.61 6.46 4.31
C VAL A 19 -4.91 6.62 5.80
N HIS A 20 -5.98 6.03 6.32
CA HIS A 20 -5.98 5.77 7.77
C HIS A 20 -4.75 4.92 8.18
N ALA A 21 -4.25 4.05 7.29
CA ALA A 21 -3.14 3.13 7.56
C ALA A 21 -1.74 3.76 7.82
N TYR A 22 -1.49 5.04 7.52
CA TYR A 22 -0.11 5.60 7.60
C TYR A 22 -0.03 7.03 8.19
N GLY A 23 -1.12 7.57 8.71
CA GLY A 23 -1.21 8.95 9.20
C GLY A 23 -1.34 9.10 10.72
N GLY A 24 -1.03 8.07 11.50
CA GLY A 24 -1.14 8.11 12.96
C GLY A 24 -0.25 9.18 13.60
N PRO A 25 -0.64 9.80 14.73
CA PRO A 25 0.15 10.80 15.47
C PRO A 25 1.60 10.37 15.74
N ASN A 26 1.85 9.07 15.91
CA ASN A 26 3.18 8.50 16.16
C ASN A 26 4.14 8.71 14.97
N ILE A 27 3.70 8.54 13.72
CA ILE A 27 4.57 8.73 12.54
C ILE A 27 4.96 10.21 12.40
N LEU A 28 4.00 11.12 12.62
CA LEU A 28 4.24 12.56 12.53
C LEU A 28 5.18 13.03 13.64
N SER A 29 5.02 12.49 14.85
CA SER A 29 5.91 12.76 15.99
C SER A 29 7.33 12.24 15.73
N ARG A 30 7.48 11.02 15.22
CA ARG A 30 8.78 10.43 14.83
C ARG A 30 9.45 11.20 13.69
N ALA A 31 8.67 11.83 12.82
CA ALA A 31 9.16 12.68 11.74
C ALA A 31 9.56 14.09 12.22
N GLY A 32 9.37 14.40 13.51
CA GLY A 32 9.77 15.66 14.13
C GLY A 32 8.87 16.84 13.76
N LEU A 33 7.60 16.60 13.44
CA LEU A 33 6.68 17.66 13.06
C LEU A 33 6.25 18.48 14.27
N SER A 34 6.14 19.79 14.06
CA SER A 34 5.51 20.69 15.02
C SER A 34 3.99 20.48 15.08
N GLU A 35 3.37 20.86 16.19
CA GLU A 35 1.91 20.82 16.36
C GLU A 35 1.17 21.57 15.24
N LYS A 36 1.68 22.75 14.84
CA LYS A 36 1.15 23.52 13.71
C LYS A 36 1.16 22.71 12.40
N GLN A 37 2.22 21.97 12.12
CA GLN A 37 2.33 21.12 10.93
C GLN A 37 1.39 19.91 11.00
N VAL A 38 1.24 19.30 12.17
CA VAL A 38 0.30 18.19 12.38
C VAL A 38 -1.13 18.64 12.11
N ILE A 39 -1.56 19.77 12.68
CA ILE A 39 -2.90 20.34 12.45
C ILE A 39 -3.12 20.64 10.96
N ALA A 40 -2.14 21.24 10.30
CA ALA A 40 -2.26 21.57 8.88
C ALA A 40 -2.36 20.32 7.99
N ILE A 41 -1.71 19.21 8.35
CA ILE A 41 -1.87 17.93 7.63
C ILE A 41 -3.30 17.40 7.80
N GLN A 42 -3.85 17.45 9.01
CA GLN A 42 -5.22 16.99 9.28
C GLN A 42 -6.25 17.82 8.51
N GLU A 43 -6.12 19.14 8.51
CA GLU A 43 -7.01 20.03 7.76
C GLU A 43 -6.86 19.85 6.25
N ALA A 44 -5.63 19.69 5.75
CA ALA A 44 -5.39 19.40 4.35
C ALA A 44 -6.02 18.07 3.91
N GLN A 45 -6.04 17.05 4.78
CA GLN A 45 -6.73 15.79 4.51
C GLN A 45 -8.24 15.98 4.39
N GLN A 46 -8.86 16.74 5.30
CA GLN A 46 -10.29 17.06 5.24
C GLN A 46 -10.64 17.82 3.95
N LEU A 47 -9.84 18.84 3.59
CA LEU A 47 -10.03 19.60 2.36
C LEU A 47 -9.97 18.70 1.12
N LYS A 48 -9.03 17.74 1.09
CA LYS A 48 -8.95 16.74 0.02
C LYS A 48 -10.15 15.80 -0.03
N ALA A 49 -10.67 15.38 1.13
CA ALA A 49 -11.88 14.55 1.19
C ALA A 49 -13.09 15.27 0.57
N THR A 50 -13.13 16.60 0.64
CA THR A 50 -14.14 17.44 -0.01
C THR A 50 -13.82 17.84 -1.45
N GLY A 51 -12.71 17.33 -2.03
CA GLY A 51 -12.27 17.64 -3.39
C GLY A 51 -11.57 18.99 -3.56
N ASN A 52 -11.25 19.69 -2.46
CA ASN A 52 -10.59 20.99 -2.49
C ASN A 52 -9.07 20.85 -2.40
N ASP A 53 -8.47 20.29 -3.46
CA ASP A 53 -7.03 20.03 -3.51
C ASP A 53 -6.19 21.30 -3.42
N THR A 54 -6.63 22.42 -4.02
CA THR A 54 -5.86 23.67 -3.99
C THR A 54 -5.76 24.22 -2.58
N ALA A 55 -6.87 24.32 -1.85
CA ALA A 55 -6.86 24.80 -0.47
C ALA A 55 -6.02 23.88 0.44
N ALA A 56 -6.07 22.56 0.21
CA ALA A 56 -5.23 21.62 0.95
C ALA A 56 -3.75 21.91 0.76
N ARG A 57 -3.31 22.20 -0.48
CA ARG A 57 -1.91 22.53 -0.78
C ARG A 57 -1.49 23.84 -0.14
N ASP A 58 -2.34 24.87 -0.26
CA ASP A 58 -2.07 26.18 0.32
C ASP A 58 -1.92 26.07 1.84
N ARG A 59 -2.77 25.26 2.47
CA ARG A 59 -2.72 25.03 3.91
C ARG A 59 -1.43 24.35 4.37
N LEU A 60 -0.96 23.34 3.63
CA LEU A 60 0.32 22.69 3.91
C LEU A 60 1.50 23.68 3.75
N ALA A 61 1.46 24.50 2.70
CA ALA A 61 2.49 25.50 2.44
C ALA A 61 2.55 26.58 3.54
N GLU A 62 1.39 27.05 4.01
CA GLU A 62 1.26 28.02 5.12
C GLU A 62 1.85 27.48 6.44
N ALA A 63 1.72 26.18 6.66
CA ALA A 63 2.32 25.50 7.80
C ALA A 63 3.82 25.23 7.64
N GLY A 64 4.42 25.64 6.53
CA GLY A 64 5.84 25.42 6.25
C GLY A 64 6.16 23.95 5.97
N ILE A 65 5.21 23.17 5.46
CA ILE A 65 5.46 21.78 5.06
C ILE A 65 6.18 21.79 3.72
N THR A 66 7.48 21.51 3.80
CA THR A 66 8.37 21.47 2.64
C THR A 66 8.51 20.06 2.09
N GLU A 67 9.15 19.93 0.93
CA GLU A 67 9.56 18.64 0.40
C GLU A 67 10.43 17.84 1.38
N GLU A 68 11.30 18.52 2.15
CA GLU A 68 12.11 17.86 3.17
C GLU A 68 11.25 17.31 4.33
N THR A 69 10.21 18.05 4.72
CA THR A 69 9.24 17.59 5.72
C THR A 69 8.51 16.34 5.22
N LEU A 70 8.08 16.33 3.94
CA LEU A 70 7.44 15.14 3.36
C LEU A 70 8.41 13.95 3.28
N LYS A 71 9.69 14.19 2.99
CA LYS A 71 10.73 13.14 3.01
C LYS A 71 10.96 12.60 4.42
N SER A 72 10.94 13.44 5.46
CA SER A 72 11.10 12.95 6.84
C SER A 72 9.91 12.08 7.26
N ILE A 73 8.68 12.49 6.94
CA ILE A 73 7.47 11.68 7.15
C ILE A 73 7.59 10.34 6.43
N HIS A 74 8.02 10.34 5.17
CA HIS A 74 8.18 9.09 4.42
C HIS A 74 9.23 8.15 5.02
N ARG A 75 10.35 8.70 5.52
CA ARG A 75 11.38 7.91 6.22
C ARG A 75 10.85 7.33 7.52
N ALA A 76 10.14 8.12 8.32
CA ALA A 76 9.52 7.66 9.57
C ALA A 76 8.49 6.55 9.31
N ALA A 77 7.61 6.73 8.32
CA ALA A 77 6.64 5.71 7.92
C ALA A 77 7.32 4.42 7.43
N LYS A 78 8.43 4.55 6.68
CA LYS A 78 9.22 3.40 6.23
C LYS A 78 9.88 2.67 7.40
N ALA A 79 10.41 3.39 8.39
CA ALA A 79 11.01 2.82 9.59
C ALA A 79 9.97 2.02 10.39
N VAL A 80 8.80 2.62 10.67
CA VAL A 80 7.68 1.93 11.34
C VAL A 80 7.29 0.65 10.60
N LYS A 81 7.23 0.69 9.26
CA LYS A 81 6.90 -0.49 8.44
C LYS A 81 7.95 -1.60 8.54
N VAL A 82 9.22 -1.24 8.71
CA VAL A 82 10.31 -2.22 8.91
C VAL A 82 10.19 -2.82 10.30
N GLU A 83 10.08 -1.99 11.35
CA GLU A 83 9.90 -2.44 12.74
C GLU A 83 8.70 -3.39 12.89
N MET A 84 7.56 -3.02 12.29
CA MET A 84 6.36 -3.87 12.31
C MET A 84 6.60 -5.22 11.62
N ARG A 85 7.33 -5.26 10.50
CA ARG A 85 7.64 -6.50 9.80
C ARG A 85 8.60 -7.39 10.57
N GLU A 86 9.60 -6.80 11.21
CA GLU A 86 10.55 -7.51 12.07
C GLU A 86 9.81 -8.12 13.27
N ALA A 87 8.97 -7.33 13.94
CA ALA A 87 8.13 -7.81 15.03
C ALA A 87 7.21 -8.98 14.60
N LEU A 88 6.61 -8.92 13.41
CA LEU A 88 5.81 -10.02 12.89
C LEU A 88 6.64 -11.29 12.63
N LYS A 89 7.83 -11.13 12.03
CA LYS A 89 8.74 -12.23 11.73
C LYS A 89 9.23 -12.92 13.01
N ASP A 90 9.59 -12.13 14.02
CA ASP A 90 10.13 -12.63 15.28
C ASP A 90 9.02 -13.07 16.25
N GLY A 91 7.75 -12.77 15.94
CA GLY A 91 6.61 -13.05 16.80
C GLY A 91 6.58 -12.18 18.07
N ASP A 92 7.22 -11.01 18.04
CA ASP A 92 7.30 -10.09 19.18
C ASP A 92 6.10 -9.14 19.21
N TYR A 93 5.09 -9.50 20.00
CA TYR A 93 3.87 -8.71 20.16
C TYR A 93 4.13 -7.33 20.79
N GLU A 94 5.07 -7.23 21.72
CA GLU A 94 5.36 -5.97 22.41
C GLU A 94 6.11 -4.99 21.49
N ALA A 95 7.02 -5.48 20.65
CA ALA A 95 7.62 -4.70 19.58
C ALA A 95 6.57 -4.26 18.54
N PHE A 96 5.65 -5.15 18.18
CA PHE A 96 4.56 -4.84 17.25
C PHE A 96 3.69 -3.71 17.79
N LYS A 97 3.22 -3.80 19.04
CA LYS A 97 2.40 -2.75 19.71
C LYS A 97 3.09 -1.39 19.68
N LYS A 98 4.39 -1.33 19.96
CA LYS A 98 5.17 -0.08 19.93
C LYS A 98 5.27 0.49 18.52
N ALA A 99 5.42 -0.36 17.52
CA ALA A 99 5.52 0.05 16.12
C ALA A 99 4.18 0.62 15.62
N VAL A 100 3.06 0.00 16.00
CA VAL A 100 1.72 0.40 15.54
C VAL A 100 1.00 1.38 16.47
N ALA A 101 1.62 1.79 17.58
CA ALA A 101 1.04 2.71 18.54
C ALA A 101 0.51 3.98 17.86
N ASP A 102 -0.68 4.41 18.25
CA ASP A 102 -1.43 5.55 17.68
C ASP A 102 -1.71 5.43 16.17
N GLY A 103 -1.58 4.24 15.59
CA GLY A 103 -2.01 3.91 14.24
C GLY A 103 -3.35 3.18 14.25
N PRO A 104 -4.08 3.10 13.13
CA PRO A 104 -5.38 2.40 13.10
C PRO A 104 -5.29 0.91 13.44
N LEU A 105 -4.09 0.31 13.34
CA LEU A 105 -3.87 -1.08 13.71
C LEU A 105 -3.81 -1.29 15.23
N SER A 106 -3.56 -0.25 16.04
CA SER A 106 -3.57 -0.38 17.51
C SER A 106 -4.97 -0.67 18.04
N ASP A 107 -5.99 -0.16 17.38
CA ASP A 107 -7.40 -0.35 17.78
C ASP A 107 -7.97 -1.69 17.30
N VAL A 108 -7.33 -2.29 16.29
CA VAL A 108 -7.71 -3.58 15.69
C VAL A 108 -7.02 -4.73 16.41
N VAL A 109 -5.72 -4.61 16.68
CA VAL A 109 -4.90 -5.69 17.26
C VAL A 109 -4.64 -5.39 18.74
N VAL A 110 -5.63 -5.72 19.57
CA VAL A 110 -5.63 -5.35 21.00
C VAL A 110 -5.16 -6.48 21.93
N SER A 111 -5.07 -7.71 21.42
CA SER A 111 -4.60 -8.88 22.17
C SER A 111 -3.50 -9.66 21.45
N GLU A 112 -2.83 -10.56 22.17
CA GLU A 112 -1.82 -11.45 21.60
C GLU A 112 -2.43 -12.44 20.59
N ASP A 113 -3.69 -12.83 20.79
CA ASP A 113 -4.39 -13.72 19.86
C ASP A 113 -4.76 -13.02 18.56
N ASP A 114 -5.15 -11.74 18.62
CA ASP A 114 -5.33 -10.90 17.42
C ASP A 114 -4.01 -10.76 16.67
N PHE A 115 -2.90 -10.60 17.40
CA PHE A 115 -1.58 -10.53 16.81
C PHE A 115 -1.18 -11.84 16.11
N LYS A 116 -1.49 -13.00 16.70
CA LYS A 116 -1.25 -14.31 16.05
C LYS A 116 -2.03 -14.44 14.75
N LYS A 117 -3.31 -14.05 14.74
CA LYS A 117 -4.13 -14.01 13.51
C LYS A 117 -3.54 -13.05 12.48
N PHE A 118 -3.15 -11.85 12.90
CA PHE A 118 -2.55 -10.86 12.01
C PHE A 118 -1.23 -11.36 11.41
N ARG A 119 -0.39 -12.06 12.20
CA ARG A 119 0.82 -12.72 11.71
C ARG A 119 0.52 -13.81 10.70
N GLN A 120 -0.47 -14.66 10.99
CA GLN A 120 -0.93 -15.69 10.03
C GLN A 120 -1.36 -15.06 8.70
N ALA A 121 -2.15 -13.99 8.73
CA ALA A 121 -2.53 -13.25 7.53
C ALA A 121 -1.30 -12.65 6.80
N HIS A 122 -0.30 -12.17 7.55
CA HIS A 122 0.95 -11.69 6.97
C HIS A 122 1.72 -12.80 6.23
N ASP A 123 1.82 -13.99 6.80
CA ASP A 123 2.52 -15.13 6.21
C ASP A 123 1.82 -15.64 4.95
N LEU A 124 0.49 -15.75 4.99
CA LEU A 124 -0.33 -16.08 3.81
C LEU A 124 -0.08 -15.08 2.67
N ARG A 125 0.06 -13.79 2.97
CA ARG A 125 0.39 -12.76 1.94
C ARG A 125 1.80 -12.91 1.37
N LEU A 126 2.75 -13.43 2.15
CA LEU A 126 4.10 -13.72 1.65
C LEU A 126 4.07 -14.91 0.68
N ASN A 127 3.24 -15.91 0.97
CA ASN A 127 3.06 -17.10 0.15
C ASN A 127 2.17 -16.87 -1.09
N GLY A 128 1.45 -15.74 -1.14
CA GLY A 128 0.56 -15.42 -2.25
C GLY A 128 -0.89 -15.85 -2.05
N GLU A 129 -1.23 -16.31 -0.86
CA GLU A 129 -2.57 -16.72 -0.43
C GLU A 129 -3.40 -15.49 0.00
N TRP A 130 -3.60 -14.57 -0.95
CA TRP A 130 -4.19 -13.25 -0.69
C TRP A 130 -5.65 -13.29 -0.25
N ALA A 131 -6.42 -14.29 -0.69
CA ALA A 131 -7.83 -14.43 -0.34
C ALA A 131 -7.98 -14.85 1.13
N GLU A 132 -7.28 -15.90 1.54
CA GLU A 132 -7.30 -16.39 2.93
C GLU A 132 -6.76 -15.34 3.89
N ALA A 133 -5.69 -14.64 3.51
CA ALA A 133 -5.20 -13.52 4.29
C ALA A 133 -6.22 -12.38 4.44
N ALA A 134 -7.02 -12.12 3.40
CA ALA A 134 -8.05 -11.09 3.44
C ALA A 134 -9.19 -11.48 4.38
N ASP A 135 -9.60 -12.74 4.40
CA ASP A 135 -10.65 -13.23 5.30
C ASP A 135 -10.21 -13.11 6.77
N ILE A 136 -8.97 -13.46 7.10
CA ILE A 136 -8.43 -13.26 8.46
C ILE A 136 -8.37 -11.77 8.85
N LEU A 137 -7.98 -10.90 7.91
CA LEU A 137 -7.92 -9.46 8.19
C LEU A 137 -9.32 -8.86 8.40
N GLU A 138 -10.32 -9.32 7.66
CA GLU A 138 -11.72 -8.92 7.84
C GLU A 138 -12.27 -9.40 9.19
N GLU A 139 -11.94 -10.62 9.62
CA GLU A 139 -12.29 -11.11 10.97
C GLU A 139 -11.72 -10.23 12.09
N LEU A 140 -10.54 -9.64 11.86
CA LEU A 140 -9.93 -8.68 12.77
C LEU A 140 -10.55 -7.28 12.69
N GLY A 141 -11.48 -7.04 11.76
CA GLY A 141 -12.09 -5.73 11.54
C GLY A 141 -11.24 -4.78 10.69
N VAL A 142 -10.23 -5.29 9.99
CA VAL A 142 -9.47 -4.50 9.01
C VAL A 142 -10.24 -4.48 7.69
N ASP A 143 -10.75 -3.31 7.32
CA ASP A 143 -11.41 -3.13 6.03
C ASP A 143 -10.42 -3.35 4.88
N VAL A 144 -10.57 -4.50 4.21
CA VAL A 144 -9.80 -4.89 3.04
C VAL A 144 -10.72 -4.79 1.82
N ASP A 145 -10.46 -3.82 0.94
CA ASP A 145 -11.19 -3.75 -0.33
C ASP A 145 -10.86 -4.99 -1.19
N LYS A 146 -11.67 -6.03 -1.04
CA LYS A 146 -11.48 -7.34 -1.68
C LYS A 146 -11.35 -7.19 -3.21
N LYS A 147 -12.01 -6.20 -3.83
CA LYS A 147 -11.96 -5.98 -5.29
C LYS A 147 -10.55 -5.63 -5.78
N HIS A 148 -9.84 -4.80 -5.04
CA HIS A 148 -8.45 -4.45 -5.36
C HIS A 148 -7.45 -5.56 -4.98
N PHE A 149 -7.76 -6.35 -3.95
CA PHE A 149 -6.93 -7.49 -3.55
C PHE A 149 -6.97 -8.63 -4.57
N TYR A 150 -8.13 -8.99 -5.12
CA TYR A 150 -8.23 -10.05 -6.15
C TYR A 150 -7.46 -9.68 -7.43
N GLN A 151 -7.51 -8.43 -7.89
CA GLN A 151 -6.76 -8.01 -9.09
C GLN A 151 -5.23 -8.01 -8.90
N LYS A 152 -4.75 -7.67 -7.70
CA LYS A 152 -3.31 -7.58 -7.42
C LYS A 152 -2.71 -8.94 -7.03
N GLY A 153 -3.48 -9.77 -6.33
CA GLY A 153 -3.15 -11.16 -6.03
C GLY A 153 -3.05 -12.01 -7.30
N LEU A 154 -3.99 -11.83 -8.24
CA LEU A 154 -3.91 -12.44 -9.57
C LEU A 154 -2.60 -12.07 -10.27
N LYS A 155 -2.20 -10.78 -10.33
CA LYS A 155 -0.95 -10.39 -11.00
C LYS A 155 0.33 -10.89 -10.34
N LYS A 156 0.37 -11.04 -9.00
CA LYS A 156 1.58 -11.48 -8.29
C LYS A 156 1.69 -13.02 -8.24
N GLY A 157 0.58 -13.71 -8.00
CA GLY A 157 0.49 -15.18 -8.10
C GLY A 157 0.76 -15.67 -9.53
N PHE A 158 0.22 -14.96 -10.52
CA PHE A 158 0.49 -15.18 -11.94
C PHE A 158 1.99 -15.14 -12.28
N MET A 159 2.73 -14.15 -11.78
CA MET A 159 4.16 -14.07 -12.03
C MET A 159 4.97 -15.12 -11.26
N SER A 160 4.52 -15.59 -10.10
CA SER A 160 5.26 -16.62 -9.34
C SER A 160 5.23 -18.00 -9.97
N HIS A 161 4.21 -18.32 -10.78
CA HIS A 161 4.14 -19.58 -11.55
C HIS A 161 5.01 -19.55 -12.82
N LEU A 162 5.43 -18.38 -13.26
CA LEU A 162 6.34 -18.25 -14.40
C LEU A 162 7.79 -18.47 -13.96
N SER A 163 8.50 -19.28 -14.75
CA SER A 163 9.96 -19.39 -14.66
C SER A 163 10.63 -18.04 -14.97
N GLU A 164 11.91 -17.90 -14.62
CA GLU A 164 12.67 -16.68 -14.92
C GLU A 164 12.68 -16.36 -16.43
N ASP A 165 12.85 -17.40 -17.26
CA ASP A 165 12.82 -17.29 -18.72
C ASP A 165 11.44 -16.87 -19.25
N GLN A 166 10.37 -17.44 -18.71
CA GLN A 166 8.99 -17.08 -19.08
C GLN A 166 8.66 -15.64 -18.69
N ARG A 167 9.16 -15.15 -17.54
CA ARG A 167 9.00 -13.73 -17.15
C ARG A 167 9.73 -12.78 -18.09
N SER A 168 10.95 -13.14 -18.48
CA SER A 168 11.75 -12.36 -19.43
C SER A 168 11.08 -12.31 -20.81
N ALA A 169 10.65 -13.47 -21.32
CA ALA A 169 9.93 -13.56 -22.59
C ALA A 169 8.62 -12.77 -22.57
N LEU A 170 7.88 -12.84 -21.47
CA LEU A 170 6.64 -12.08 -21.28
C LEU A 170 6.90 -10.57 -21.28
N GLN A 171 8.00 -10.12 -20.66
CA GLN A 171 8.39 -8.73 -20.64
C GLN A 171 8.72 -8.21 -22.04
N VAL A 172 9.44 -9.00 -22.85
CA VAL A 172 9.74 -8.67 -24.26
C VAL A 172 8.45 -8.61 -25.09
N ALA A 173 7.59 -9.62 -24.97
CA ALA A 173 6.31 -9.66 -25.69
C ALA A 173 5.41 -8.47 -25.32
N LYS A 174 5.40 -8.07 -24.05
CA LYS A 174 4.69 -6.88 -23.59
C LYS A 174 5.25 -5.58 -24.18
N GLN A 175 6.57 -5.44 -24.28
CA GLN A 175 7.21 -4.28 -24.90
C GLN A 175 6.89 -4.19 -26.39
N ALA A 176 6.77 -5.33 -27.07
CA ALA A 176 6.38 -5.41 -28.47
C ALA A 176 4.85 -5.32 -28.70
N ASN A 177 4.05 -5.27 -27.62
CA ASN A 177 2.58 -5.38 -27.67
C ASN A 177 2.10 -6.64 -28.43
N ASP A 178 2.89 -7.71 -28.38
CA ASP A 178 2.63 -8.98 -29.05
C ASP A 178 1.73 -9.87 -28.18
N ARG A 179 0.43 -9.76 -28.43
CA ARG A 179 -0.60 -10.48 -27.66
C ARG A 179 -0.58 -11.99 -27.90
N ALA A 180 -0.19 -12.43 -29.08
CA ALA A 180 -0.13 -13.86 -29.40
C ALA A 180 0.99 -14.54 -28.61
N THR A 181 2.17 -13.92 -28.59
CA THR A 181 3.30 -14.44 -27.79
C THR A 181 3.02 -14.36 -26.30
N MET A 182 2.40 -13.27 -25.82
CA MET A 182 1.97 -13.19 -24.43
C MET A 182 1.00 -14.32 -24.07
N GLN A 183 0.03 -14.66 -24.93
CA GLN A 183 -0.91 -15.75 -24.68
C GLN A 183 -0.21 -17.11 -24.69
N ALA A 184 0.68 -17.37 -25.64
CA ALA A 184 1.41 -18.63 -25.72
C ALA A 184 2.27 -18.91 -24.47
N ILE A 185 2.96 -17.90 -23.94
CA ILE A 185 3.75 -18.02 -22.70
C ILE A 185 2.83 -18.36 -21.50
N MET A 186 1.60 -17.85 -21.50
CA MET A 186 0.63 -18.11 -20.44
C MET A 186 0.01 -19.49 -20.52
N ASP A 187 -0.34 -19.92 -21.73
CA ASP A 187 -0.87 -21.26 -21.97
C ASP A 187 0.18 -22.32 -21.60
N GLU A 188 1.46 -22.08 -21.93
CA GLU A 188 2.58 -22.94 -21.54
C GLU A 188 2.77 -23.01 -20.02
N ALA A 189 2.50 -21.91 -19.31
CA ALA A 189 2.51 -21.87 -17.86
C ALA A 189 1.28 -22.50 -17.20
N GLY A 190 0.33 -23.03 -17.98
CA GLY A 190 -0.93 -23.61 -17.48
C GLY A 190 -1.90 -22.57 -16.90
N LEU A 191 -1.76 -21.30 -17.28
CA LEU A 191 -2.56 -20.19 -16.78
C LEU A 191 -3.65 -19.84 -17.80
N ASP A 192 -4.82 -20.47 -17.67
CA ASP A 192 -5.97 -20.17 -18.53
C ASP A 192 -6.59 -18.80 -18.17
N PHE A 193 -6.34 -17.81 -19.03
CA PHE A 193 -7.01 -16.52 -18.98
C PHE A 193 -8.36 -16.63 -19.71
N GLY A 194 -9.32 -17.32 -19.09
CA GLY A 194 -10.62 -17.64 -19.68
C GLY A 194 -11.14 -16.51 -20.57
N HIS A 195 -11.28 -16.82 -21.87
CA HIS A 195 -11.74 -16.00 -22.99
C HIS A 195 -12.32 -14.61 -22.63
N ARG A 196 -11.46 -13.65 -22.22
CA ARG A 196 -11.86 -12.25 -21.96
C ARG A 196 -11.28 -11.24 -22.93
N PHE A 197 -10.63 -11.71 -23.99
CA PHE A 197 -10.31 -10.91 -25.17
C PHE A 197 -11.12 -11.39 -26.37
N GLY A 198 -12.45 -11.39 -26.22
CA GLY A 198 -13.36 -11.56 -27.34
C GLY A 198 -13.21 -10.41 -28.34
N HIS A 199 -12.98 -10.79 -29.60
CA HIS A 199 -13.14 -10.03 -30.84
C HIS A 199 -13.57 -8.57 -30.72
N ARG A 200 -12.65 -7.67 -31.09
CA ARG A 200 -12.96 -6.40 -31.74
C ARG A 200 -12.19 -6.48 -33.07
N GLY A 201 -12.70 -7.19 -34.06
CA GLY A 201 -13.67 -6.67 -35.02
C GLY A 201 -12.89 -6.42 -36.31
N GLU A 202 -13.21 -7.19 -37.35
CA GLU A 202 -12.83 -6.91 -38.74
C GLU A 202 -13.36 -5.55 -39.21
#